data_AF-A0A514XL30-F1
#
_entry.id   AF-A0A514XL30-F1
#
_cell.length_a   1.000
_cell.length_b   1.000
_cell.length_c   1.000
_cell.angle_alpha   90.00
_cell.angle_beta   90.00
_cell.angle_gamma   90.00
#
_symmetry.space_group_name_H-M   'P 1'
#
loop_
_entity.id
_entity.type
_entity.pdbx_description
1 polymer ?
#
loop_
_entity_poly.entity_id
_entity_poly.type
_entity_poly.pdbx_seq_one_letter_code
_entity_poly.pdbx_strand_id
1 'polypeptide(L)'
;MLFPDLSAPEINNSKQFKQEPAIAFVMDRFLALVLDFLIFSPVISLLVSGLVRQAKTFFLLNSRSEEGIVAALMILAVSAVAVVLLQAAFLYLIQATPGQFFLQMRVVSYPQQQTRLTFSQCLVRSVMWCASFAMFAIPFLGIIAHPLRRAFHEKASDTMVITLKSRHDRGPAPHEQRLITSWMQLSFAMLALVGFLGLMKSYHGLTAGEFQVAANNSDAACKEIKDKDLMGTQRLDAALSLFLLKEISADCLHKEAELSLWGDPVNSQAMAYFAKFLLSEGADRVDYLKKVCEERTSTGCVLAQYLDHPEDVQLSDASEKLWVTQVLEADQRYNQRDYEGSLELIEDLQSVTALRQAMDKKYVRSIWALQKSMGQKKGGRVPASVNGGKLWIEDFKEKYGVQ
;
A
#
# COMPACT_ATOMS: atom_id res chain seq x y z
N MET A 1 -14.50 49.23 23.06
CA MET A 1 -13.34 48.32 23.14
C MET A 1 -12.28 48.85 22.18
N LEU A 2 -11.22 49.46 22.69
CA LEU A 2 -10.05 49.79 21.89
C LEU A 2 -9.30 48.47 21.65
N PHE A 3 -9.27 47.99 20.40
CA PHE A 3 -8.34 46.93 20.05
C PHE A 3 -6.93 47.49 20.20
N PRO A 4 -6.04 46.83 20.95
CA PRO A 4 -4.64 47.24 21.02
C PRO A 4 -4.08 47.25 19.59
N ASP A 5 -3.38 48.33 19.26
CA ASP A 5 -2.75 48.52 17.96
C ASP A 5 -1.89 47.30 17.63
N LEU A 6 -2.24 46.58 16.56
CA LEU A 6 -1.54 45.37 16.11
C LEU A 6 -0.27 45.70 15.32
N SER A 7 0.01 46.99 15.10
CA SER A 7 1.31 47.43 14.62
C SER A 7 2.38 46.99 15.62
N ALA A 8 3.32 46.16 15.16
CA ALA A 8 4.33 45.56 16.03
C ALA A 8 5.04 46.67 16.83
N PRO A 9 5.03 46.62 18.17
CA PRO A 9 5.61 47.69 18.98
C PRO A 9 7.06 47.90 18.56
N GLU A 10 7.40 49.14 18.18
CA GLU A 10 8.78 49.52 17.90
C GLU A 10 9.58 49.33 19.20
N ILE A 11 10.42 48.29 19.21
CA ILE A 11 11.23 47.97 20.38
C ILE A 11 12.32 49.04 20.48
N ASN A 12 12.18 49.92 21.46
CA ASN A 12 13.20 50.87 21.83
C ASN A 12 14.37 50.10 22.49
N ASN A 13 15.27 49.58 21.65
CA ASN A 13 16.33 48.60 21.99
C ASN A 13 17.38 49.07 23.01
N SER A 14 17.37 50.33 23.45
CA SER A 14 18.49 50.91 24.21
C SER A 14 18.51 50.60 25.71
N LYS A 15 17.43 50.07 26.30
CA LYS A 15 17.36 49.83 27.77
C LYS A 15 17.21 48.36 28.21
N GLN A 16 17.02 47.41 27.31
CA GLN A 16 16.75 46.01 27.68
C GLN A 16 18.00 45.10 27.83
N PHE A 17 19.20 45.57 27.49
CA PHE A 17 20.44 44.77 27.52
C PHE A 17 20.89 44.25 28.92
N LYS A 18 20.21 44.62 30.01
CA LYS A 18 20.51 44.14 31.38
C LYS A 18 19.41 43.30 32.02
N GLN A 19 18.28 43.09 31.36
CA GLN A 19 17.16 42.34 31.94
C GLN A 19 17.21 40.86 31.55
N GLU A 20 16.87 39.99 32.50
CA GLU A 20 16.69 38.56 32.25
C GLU A 20 15.75 38.36 31.05
N PRO A 21 16.05 37.42 30.15
CA PRO A 21 15.26 37.27 28.93
C PRO A 21 13.83 36.81 29.29
N ALA A 22 12.82 37.46 28.71
CA ALA A 22 11.41 37.13 28.92
C ALA A 22 11.04 35.80 28.22
N ILE A 23 11.30 34.67 28.88
CA ILE A 23 11.07 33.33 28.32
C ILE A 23 9.57 33.11 28.08
N ALA A 24 9.21 32.60 26.90
CA ALA A 24 7.83 32.23 26.59
C ALA A 24 7.40 30.93 27.28
N PHE A 25 6.15 30.89 27.76
CA PHE A 25 5.55 29.70 28.38
C PHE A 25 5.52 28.50 27.43
N VAL A 26 5.73 27.30 27.98
CA VAL A 26 5.71 26.05 27.20
C VAL A 26 4.35 25.82 26.53
N MET A 27 3.24 26.14 27.23
CA MET A 27 1.89 26.01 26.68
C MET A 27 1.63 26.96 25.51
N ASP A 28 2.14 28.19 25.57
CA ASP A 28 2.04 29.13 24.45
C ASP A 28 2.79 28.60 23.22
N ARG A 29 3.96 27.99 23.41
CA ARG A 29 4.73 27.38 22.32
C ARG A 29 4.01 26.18 21.71
N PHE A 30 3.34 25.36 22.52
CA PHE A 30 2.51 24.25 22.04
C PHE A 30 1.28 24.76 21.27
N LEU A 31 0.59 25.77 21.78
CA LEU A 31 -0.53 26.38 21.06
C LEU A 31 -0.09 27.03 19.75
N ALA A 32 1.08 27.68 19.72
CA ALA A 32 1.65 28.21 18.48
C ALA A 32 1.90 27.09 17.47
N LEU A 33 2.42 25.94 17.90
CA LEU A 33 2.62 24.77 17.03
C LEU A 33 1.29 24.29 16.41
N VAL A 34 0.22 24.22 17.20
CA VAL A 34 -1.11 23.84 16.70
C VAL A 34 -1.64 24.87 15.70
N LEU A 35 -1.50 26.16 16.00
CA LEU A 35 -1.90 27.24 15.09
C LEU A 35 -1.07 27.21 13.79
N ASP A 36 0.24 27.00 13.87
CA ASP A 36 1.11 26.85 12.71
C ASP A 36 0.67 25.67 11.85
N PHE A 37 0.31 24.53 12.45
CA PHE A 37 -0.23 23.38 11.72
C PHE A 37 -1.54 23.70 11.00
N LEU A 38 -2.48 24.38 11.67
CA LEU A 38 -3.75 24.78 11.06
C LEU A 38 -3.56 25.77 9.92
N ILE A 39 -2.61 26.69 10.02
CA ILE A 39 -2.33 27.72 9.00
C ILE A 39 -1.53 27.13 7.83
N PHE A 40 -0.52 26.30 8.09
CA PHE A 40 0.34 25.76 7.05
C PHE A 40 -0.25 24.53 6.36
N SER A 41 -1.09 23.72 7.03
CA SER A 41 -1.61 22.50 6.43
C SER A 41 -2.38 22.71 5.12
N PRO A 42 -3.23 23.74 4.91
CA PRO A 42 -3.90 23.95 3.63
C PRO A 42 -2.92 24.33 2.53
N VAL A 43 -1.91 25.15 2.85
CA VAL A 43 -0.88 25.58 1.90
C VAL A 43 -0.03 24.41 1.45
N ILE A 44 0.44 23.58 2.38
CA ILE A 44 1.23 22.38 2.07
C ILE A 44 0.38 21.35 1.33
N SER A 45 -0.88 21.15 1.74
CA SER A 45 -1.80 20.23 1.06
C SER A 45 -2.05 20.65 -0.39
N LEU A 46 -2.16 21.94 -0.66
CA LEU A 46 -2.30 22.46 -2.02
C LEU A 46 -1.04 22.15 -2.85
N LEU A 47 0.16 22.39 -2.30
CA LEU A 47 1.43 22.12 -2.97
C LEU A 47 1.63 20.63 -3.30
N VAL A 48 1.16 19.74 -2.43
CA VAL A 48 1.41 18.29 -2.56
C VAL A 48 0.21 17.56 -3.18
N SER A 49 -0.91 18.26 -3.42
CA SER A 49 -2.18 17.69 -3.93
C SER A 49 -2.02 16.86 -5.21
N GLY A 50 -1.20 17.33 -6.16
CA GLY A 50 -0.91 16.62 -7.40
C GLY A 50 -0.22 15.26 -7.16
N LEU A 51 0.76 15.24 -6.26
CA LEU A 51 1.48 14.01 -5.89
C LEU A 51 0.58 13.05 -5.11
N VAL A 52 -0.25 13.55 -4.20
CA VAL A 52 -1.22 12.73 -3.46
C VAL A 52 -2.21 12.05 -4.41
N ARG A 53 -2.67 12.75 -5.45
CA ARG A 53 -3.58 12.17 -6.45
C ARG A 53 -2.93 11.00 -7.18
N GLN A 54 -1.67 11.13 -7.60
CA GLN A 54 -0.92 10.06 -8.26
C GLN A 54 -0.68 8.88 -7.32
N ALA A 55 -0.23 9.14 -6.08
CA ALA A 55 0.00 8.11 -5.09
C ALA A 55 -1.27 7.30 -4.78
N LYS A 56 -2.43 7.95 -4.68
CA LYS A 56 -3.72 7.27 -4.48
C LYS A 56 -4.03 6.28 -5.61
N THR A 57 -3.73 6.64 -6.86
CA THR A 57 -3.95 5.73 -8.00
C THR A 57 -3.09 4.47 -7.88
N PHE A 58 -1.81 4.61 -7.51
CA PHE A 58 -0.92 3.45 -7.31
C PHE A 58 -1.39 2.55 -6.16
N PHE A 59 -1.77 3.14 -5.03
CA PHE A 59 -2.29 2.37 -3.88
C PHE A 59 -3.62 1.67 -4.17
N LEU A 60 -4.49 2.25 -5.01
CA LEU A 60 -5.76 1.62 -5.40
C LEU A 60 -5.55 0.46 -6.38
N LEU A 61 -4.57 0.55 -7.27
CA LEU A 61 -4.26 -0.51 -8.22
C LEU A 61 -3.53 -1.68 -7.55
N ASN A 62 -2.57 -1.37 -6.65
CA ASN A 62 -1.86 -2.39 -5.89
C ASN A 62 -1.37 -1.81 -4.56
N SER A 63 -2.01 -2.25 -3.47
CA SER A 63 -1.69 -1.83 -2.10
C SER A 63 -0.26 -2.17 -1.64
N ARG A 64 0.42 -3.10 -2.34
CA ARG A 64 1.81 -3.51 -2.06
C ARG A 64 2.79 -3.10 -3.16
N SER A 65 2.40 -2.19 -4.06
CA SER A 65 3.32 -1.69 -5.08
C SER A 65 4.50 -0.96 -4.44
N GLU A 66 5.73 -1.30 -4.86
CA GLU A 66 6.94 -0.57 -4.48
C GLU A 66 6.85 0.91 -4.93
N GLU A 67 6.19 1.15 -6.07
CA GLU A 67 5.88 2.48 -6.61
C GLU A 67 5.07 3.34 -5.63
N GLY A 68 4.10 2.74 -4.92
CA GLY A 68 3.30 3.43 -3.91
C GLY A 68 4.15 3.90 -2.72
N ILE A 69 5.12 3.08 -2.28
CA ILE A 69 6.05 3.43 -1.20
C ILE A 69 6.96 4.58 -1.63
N VAL A 70 7.52 4.51 -2.84
CA VAL A 70 8.36 5.60 -3.39
C VAL A 70 7.58 6.90 -3.51
N ALA A 71 6.33 6.84 -4.01
CA ALA A 71 5.47 8.01 -4.10
C ALA A 71 5.15 8.63 -2.72
N ALA A 72 4.90 7.80 -1.71
CA ALA A 72 4.68 8.25 -0.33
C ALA A 72 5.93 8.93 0.27
N LEU A 73 7.12 8.37 0.05
CA LEU A 73 8.38 8.97 0.46
C LEU A 73 8.64 10.32 -0.24
N MET A 74 8.33 10.42 -1.54
CA MET A 74 8.43 11.69 -2.27
C MET A 74 7.46 12.74 -1.72
N ILE A 75 6.21 12.37 -1.45
CA ILE A 75 5.21 13.24 -0.80
C ILE A 75 5.75 13.78 0.53
N LEU A 76 6.31 12.90 1.37
CA LEU A 76 6.87 13.27 2.67
C LEU A 76 8.08 14.21 2.51
N ALA A 77 8.99 13.91 1.58
CA ALA A 77 10.17 14.72 1.31
C ALA A 77 9.80 16.13 0.81
N VAL A 78 8.92 16.23 -0.19
CA VAL A 78 8.44 17.52 -0.73
C VAL A 78 7.72 18.32 0.34
N SER A 79 6.87 17.67 1.16
CA SER A 79 6.18 18.32 2.27
C SER A 79 7.16 18.88 3.30
N ALA A 80 8.18 18.09 3.69
CA ALA A 80 9.20 18.52 4.64
C ALA A 80 10.00 19.72 4.12
N VAL A 81 10.42 19.70 2.85
CA VAL A 81 11.13 20.83 2.21
C VAL A 81 10.25 22.07 2.19
N ALA A 82 8.98 21.94 1.78
CA ALA A 82 8.03 23.06 1.77
C ALA A 82 7.85 23.68 3.16
N VAL A 83 7.69 22.85 4.20
CA VAL A 83 7.60 23.31 5.61
C VAL A 83 8.86 24.06 6.02
N VAL A 84 10.05 23.50 5.73
CA VAL A 84 11.34 24.11 6.11
C VAL A 84 11.48 25.49 5.48
N LEU A 85 11.21 25.61 4.18
CA LEU A 85 11.34 26.87 3.44
C LEU A 85 10.33 27.91 3.93
N LEU A 86 9.07 27.50 4.13
CA LEU A 86 8.02 28.39 4.61
C LEU A 86 8.35 28.90 6.01
N GLN A 87 8.68 28.00 6.95
CA GLN A 87 9.09 28.39 8.30
C GLN A 87 10.33 29.29 8.29
N ALA A 88 11.35 28.98 7.50
CA ALA A 88 12.57 29.78 7.41
C ALA A 88 12.28 31.19 6.88
N ALA A 89 11.39 31.33 5.88
CA ALA A 89 10.97 32.62 5.33
C ALA A 89 10.23 33.48 6.39
N PHE A 90 9.27 32.90 7.10
CA PHE A 90 8.55 33.59 8.19
C PHE A 90 9.50 34.02 9.31
N LEU A 91 10.42 33.13 9.73
CA LEU A 91 11.42 33.44 10.74
C LEU A 91 12.39 34.54 10.29
N TYR A 92 12.79 34.55 9.03
CA TYR A 92 13.70 35.57 8.51
C TYR A 92 13.03 36.96 8.40
N LEU A 93 11.79 37.02 7.91
CA LEU A 93 11.07 38.27 7.65
C LEU A 93 10.41 38.85 8.90
N ILE A 94 9.76 38.00 9.71
CA ILE A 94 8.88 38.40 10.81
C ILE A 94 9.50 38.05 12.18
N GLN A 95 10.53 37.20 12.22
CA GLN A 95 11.13 36.67 13.46
C GLN A 95 10.15 35.86 14.30
N ALA A 96 9.08 35.35 13.69
CA ALA A 96 8.09 34.48 14.33
C ALA A 96 7.42 33.64 13.25
N THR A 97 7.03 32.42 13.60
CA THR A 97 6.05 31.68 12.78
C THR A 97 4.65 32.30 12.96
N PRO A 98 3.69 32.10 12.04
CA PRO A 98 2.36 32.69 12.16
C PRO A 98 1.68 32.46 13.51
N GLY A 99 1.69 31.23 14.02
CA GLY A 99 1.15 30.88 15.33
C GLY A 99 1.90 31.55 16.48
N GLN A 100 3.23 31.68 16.39
CA GLN A 100 4.02 32.44 17.36
C GLN A 100 3.67 33.93 17.33
N PHE A 101 3.48 34.49 16.13
CA PHE A 101 3.08 35.88 15.93
C PHE A 101 1.72 36.16 16.58
N PHE A 102 0.72 35.30 16.35
CA PHE A 102 -0.61 35.40 16.99
C PHE A 102 -0.54 35.36 18.53
N LEU A 103 0.38 34.56 19.09
CA LEU A 103 0.57 34.44 20.54
C LEU A 103 1.57 35.44 21.12
N GLN A 104 1.95 36.48 20.35
CA GLN A 104 2.87 37.54 20.79
C GLN A 104 4.22 36.97 21.26
N MET A 105 4.76 36.00 20.52
CA MET A 105 6.09 35.43 20.72
C MET A 105 7.02 35.83 19.58
N ARG A 106 8.32 35.91 19.88
CA ARG A 106 9.36 36.24 18.90
C ARG A 106 10.59 35.36 19.11
N VAL A 107 11.23 34.97 18.02
CA VAL A 107 12.51 34.26 18.01
C VAL A 107 13.64 35.29 17.94
N VAL A 108 14.57 35.22 18.88
CA VAL A 108 15.77 36.07 18.94
C VAL A 108 17.02 35.21 18.98
N SER A 109 18.15 35.77 18.54
CA SER A 109 19.44 35.08 18.64
C SER A 109 19.92 35.01 20.10
N TYR A 110 20.59 33.92 20.45
CA TYR A 110 21.14 33.66 21.78
C TYR A 110 22.52 33.01 21.62
N PRO A 111 23.56 33.39 22.38
CA PRO A 111 23.51 34.24 23.58
C PRO A 111 23.52 35.74 23.31
N GLN A 112 24.03 36.19 22.16
CA GLN A 112 24.06 37.60 21.78
C GLN A 112 22.79 37.97 21.03
N GLN A 113 22.01 38.92 21.57
CA GLN A 113 20.83 39.45 20.88
C GLN A 113 21.26 40.30 19.69
N GLN A 114 20.91 39.83 18.50
CA GLN A 114 21.03 40.53 17.23
C GLN A 114 19.68 41.12 16.86
N THR A 115 19.68 42.23 16.14
CA THR A 115 18.45 42.89 15.66
C THR A 115 17.68 42.02 14.69
N ARG A 116 18.37 41.17 13.91
CA ARG A 116 17.78 40.21 12.97
C ARG A 116 18.52 38.88 13.01
N LEU A 117 17.76 37.80 12.87
CA LEU A 117 18.30 36.45 12.70
C LEU A 117 18.97 36.32 11.32
N THR A 118 20.09 35.60 11.26
CA THR A 118 20.68 35.27 9.97
C THR A 118 19.83 34.21 9.26
N PHE A 119 19.84 34.21 7.92
CA PHE A 119 19.07 33.22 7.16
C PHE A 119 19.53 31.78 7.47
N SER A 120 20.82 31.56 7.72
CA SER A 120 21.36 30.26 8.13
C SER A 120 20.80 29.80 9.48
N GLN A 121 20.67 30.69 10.47
CA GLN A 121 20.02 30.36 11.75
C GLN A 121 18.56 29.95 11.53
N CYS A 122 17.81 30.68 10.70
CA CYS A 122 16.43 30.35 10.37
C CYS A 122 16.32 28.97 9.68
N LEU A 123 17.19 28.69 8.71
CA LEU A 123 17.19 27.44 7.97
C LEU A 123 17.55 26.25 8.88
N VAL A 124 18.63 26.35 9.65
CA VAL A 124 19.05 25.30 10.61
C VAL A 124 17.94 25.04 11.63
N ARG A 125 17.31 26.11 12.15
CA ARG A 125 16.19 26.00 13.08
C ARG A 125 15.04 25.20 12.45
N SER A 126 14.60 25.54 11.25
CA SER A 126 13.49 24.87 10.56
C SER A 126 13.81 23.42 10.21
N VAL A 127 15.04 23.11 9.75
CA VAL A 127 15.49 21.74 9.47
C VAL A 127 15.48 20.88 10.72
N MET A 128 16.04 21.39 11.82
CA MET A 128 16.09 20.65 13.09
C MET A 128 14.71 20.50 13.73
N TRP A 129 13.79 21.44 13.46
CA TRP A 129 12.39 21.30 13.83
C TRP A 129 11.72 20.15 13.07
N CYS A 130 11.91 20.04 11.74
CA CYS A 130 11.39 18.90 10.96
C CYS A 130 12.03 17.57 11.40
N ALA A 131 13.34 17.54 11.62
CA ALA A 131 14.05 16.36 12.11
C ALA A 131 13.52 15.88 13.47
N SER A 132 13.01 16.80 14.30
CA SER A 132 12.40 16.45 15.58
C SER A 132 11.14 15.59 15.41
N PHE A 133 10.36 15.77 14.33
CA PHE A 133 9.22 14.90 14.02
C PHE A 133 9.63 13.52 13.51
N ALA A 134 10.72 13.43 12.72
CA ALA A 134 11.29 12.14 12.31
C ALA A 134 11.74 11.30 13.53
N MET A 135 12.13 11.97 14.61
CA MET A 135 12.43 11.35 15.92
C MET A 135 11.21 11.28 16.85
N PHE A 136 9.99 11.13 16.29
CA PHE A 136 8.74 11.01 17.04
C PHE A 136 8.48 12.12 18.05
N ALA A 137 8.89 13.35 17.74
CA ALA A 137 8.75 14.52 18.61
C ALA A 137 9.43 14.42 19.99
N ILE A 138 10.23 13.37 20.25
CA ILE A 138 11.00 13.20 21.50
C ILE A 138 11.87 14.43 21.81
N PRO A 139 12.58 15.04 20.84
CA PRO A 139 13.42 16.22 21.11
C PRO A 139 12.65 17.45 21.62
N PHE A 140 11.33 17.54 21.38
CA PHE A 140 10.53 18.64 21.91
C PHE A 140 10.33 18.56 23.42
N LEU A 141 10.31 17.36 24.01
CA LEU A 141 10.17 17.17 25.46
C LEU A 141 11.31 17.83 26.24
N GLY A 142 12.49 17.96 25.63
CA GLY A 142 13.65 18.63 26.23
C GLY A 142 13.40 20.09 26.62
N ILE A 143 12.34 20.72 26.08
CA ILE A 143 11.94 22.09 26.45
C ILE A 143 11.51 22.19 27.92
N ILE A 144 10.91 21.12 28.47
CA ILE A 144 10.37 21.10 29.83
C ILE A 144 11.52 21.04 30.83
N ALA A 145 12.62 20.37 30.48
CA ALA A 145 13.77 20.21 31.36
C ALA A 145 14.81 21.35 31.28
N HIS A 146 14.76 22.21 30.27
CA HIS A 146 15.80 23.23 30.08
C HIS A 146 15.52 24.48 30.93
N PRO A 147 16.52 25.08 31.62
CA PRO A 147 16.29 26.25 32.47
C PRO A 147 15.76 27.45 31.67
N LEU A 148 16.27 27.65 30.45
CA LEU A 148 15.80 28.69 29.53
C LEU A 148 14.64 28.24 28.62
N ARG A 149 14.01 27.08 28.90
CA ARG A 149 13.00 26.44 28.04
C ARG A 149 13.41 26.41 26.55
N ARG A 150 14.68 26.13 26.24
CA ARG A 150 15.17 26.05 24.86
C ARG A 150 14.91 24.66 24.30
N ALA A 151 14.12 24.56 23.24
CA ALA A 151 13.92 23.30 22.54
C ALA A 151 15.17 22.91 21.73
N PHE A 152 15.26 21.64 21.30
CA PHE A 152 16.42 21.11 20.59
C PHE A 152 16.83 21.93 19.36
N HIS A 153 15.85 22.26 18.50
CA HIS A 153 16.09 23.05 17.29
C HIS A 153 16.56 24.48 17.60
N GLU A 154 16.20 25.04 18.76
CA GLU A 154 16.66 26.37 19.18
C GLU A 154 18.10 26.35 19.69
N LYS A 155 18.49 25.24 20.32
CA LYS A 155 19.89 24.99 20.71
C LYS A 155 20.78 24.86 19.49
N ALA A 156 20.35 24.06 18.51
CA ALA A 156 21.11 23.84 17.28
C ALA A 156 21.30 25.10 16.44
N SER A 157 20.34 26.03 16.48
CA SER A 157 20.39 27.27 15.69
C SER A 157 20.89 28.49 16.48
N ASP A 158 21.28 28.35 17.74
CA ASP A 158 21.62 29.49 18.61
C ASP A 158 20.52 30.56 18.68
N THR A 159 19.27 30.10 18.85
CA THR A 159 18.10 30.97 19.03
C THR A 159 17.35 30.66 20.32
N MET A 160 16.45 31.55 20.69
CA MET A 160 15.49 31.36 21.77
C MET A 160 14.16 32.05 21.45
N VAL A 161 13.05 31.52 21.96
CA VAL A 161 11.73 32.17 21.86
C VAL A 161 11.45 32.97 23.13
N ILE A 162 11.25 34.28 22.94
CA ILE A 162 10.81 35.21 23.98
C ILE A 162 9.32 35.54 23.82
N THR A 163 8.67 35.91 24.92
CA THR A 163 7.30 36.44 24.91
C THR A 163 7.32 37.97 24.96
N LEU A 164 6.42 38.59 24.20
CA LEU A 164 6.15 40.03 24.26
C LEU A 164 5.03 40.35 25.27
N LYS A 165 4.44 39.34 25.91
CA LYS A 165 3.45 39.50 26.97
C LYS A 165 4.11 40.07 28.22
N SER A 166 3.35 40.81 29.03
CA SER A 166 3.84 41.38 30.30
C SER A 166 4.30 40.30 31.31
N ARG A 167 3.67 39.12 31.28
CA ARG A 167 4.07 37.96 32.10
C ARG A 167 4.95 37.03 31.28
N HIS A 168 6.08 36.62 31.87
CA HIS A 168 7.03 35.67 31.28
C HIS A 168 7.25 34.48 32.21
N ASP A 169 7.65 33.34 31.63
CA ASP A 169 8.03 32.14 32.38
C ASP A 169 9.42 32.37 33.02
N ARG A 170 9.60 31.95 34.28
CA ARG A 170 10.90 31.97 34.96
C ARG A 170 11.70 30.69 34.74
N GLY A 171 11.13 29.74 34.00
CA GLY A 171 11.70 28.41 33.85
C GLY A 171 11.39 27.52 35.06
N PRO A 172 11.76 26.23 34.99
CA PRO A 172 11.57 25.30 36.10
C PRO A 172 12.52 25.64 37.26
N ALA A 173 12.06 25.43 38.50
CA ALA A 173 12.95 25.53 39.64
C ALA A 173 14.05 24.45 39.57
N PRO A 174 15.24 24.64 40.18
CA PRO A 174 16.35 23.68 40.07
C PRO A 174 16.00 22.25 40.52
N HIS A 175 15.09 22.10 41.49
CA HIS A 175 14.62 20.79 41.96
C HIS A 175 13.62 20.15 40.99
N GLU A 176 12.69 20.94 40.41
CA GLU A 176 11.79 20.48 39.35
C GLU A 176 12.59 20.04 38.13
N GLN A 177 13.62 20.82 37.78
CA GLN A 177 14.50 20.51 36.66
C GLN A 177 15.11 19.12 36.81
N ARG A 178 15.71 18.82 37.98
CA ARG A 178 16.30 17.51 38.26
C ARG A 178 15.26 16.40 38.16
N LEU A 179 14.07 16.59 38.76
CA LEU A 179 12.99 15.62 38.72
C LEU A 179 12.54 15.33 37.28
N ILE A 180 12.31 16.37 36.48
CA ILE A 180 11.88 16.25 35.07
C ILE A 180 12.97 15.55 34.26
N THR A 181 14.25 15.92 34.41
CA THR A 181 15.35 15.26 33.70
C THR A 181 15.46 13.78 34.05
N SER A 182 15.39 13.43 35.34
CA SER A 182 15.45 12.03 35.79
C SER A 182 14.26 11.22 35.28
N TRP A 183 13.05 11.79 35.33
CA TRP A 183 11.85 11.13 34.82
C TRP A 183 11.89 10.92 33.29
N MET A 184 12.37 11.92 32.53
CA MET A 184 12.56 11.79 31.09
C MET A 184 13.61 10.73 30.74
N GLN A 185 14.74 10.69 31.44
CA GLN A 185 15.79 9.70 31.23
C GLN A 185 15.30 8.28 31.53
N LEU A 186 14.57 8.09 32.63
CA LEU A 186 13.98 6.80 32.99
C LEU A 186 12.95 6.34 31.96
N SER A 187 12.09 7.25 31.51
CA SER A 187 11.08 6.97 30.48
C SER A 187 11.73 6.56 29.16
N PHE A 188 12.80 7.25 28.75
CA PHE A 188 13.56 6.90 27.56
C PHE A 188 14.26 5.54 27.69
N ALA A 189 14.86 5.25 28.85
CA ALA A 189 15.48 3.96 29.13
C ALA A 189 14.47 2.81 29.07
N MET A 190 13.28 3.00 29.65
CA MET A 190 12.20 2.01 29.60
C MET A 190 11.71 1.77 28.16
N LEU A 191 11.52 2.85 27.38
CA LEU A 191 11.12 2.74 25.97
C LEU A 191 12.19 2.05 25.13
N ALA A 192 13.47 2.38 25.34
CA ALA A 192 14.59 1.73 24.67
C ALA A 192 14.68 0.24 25.02
N LEU A 193 14.43 -0.13 26.28
CA LEU A 193 14.38 -1.52 26.71
C LEU A 193 13.25 -2.30 26.03
N VAL A 194 12.03 -1.74 26.00
CA VAL A 194 10.88 -2.36 25.32
C VAL A 194 11.16 -2.50 23.82
N GLY A 195 11.71 -1.46 23.20
CA GLY A 195 12.11 -1.49 21.79
C GLY A 195 13.17 -2.55 21.51
N PHE A 196 14.19 -2.66 22.37
CA PHE A 196 15.23 -3.68 22.26
C PHE A 196 14.67 -5.10 22.42
N LEU A 197 13.82 -5.35 23.42
CA LEU A 197 13.16 -6.64 23.60
C LEU A 197 12.25 -6.98 22.41
N GLY A 198 11.54 -6.00 21.85
CA GLY A 198 10.73 -6.16 20.64
C GLY A 198 11.58 -6.54 19.42
N LEU A 199 12.71 -5.85 19.22
CA LEU A 199 13.66 -6.17 18.13
C LEU A 199 14.28 -7.55 18.32
N MET A 200 14.68 -7.91 19.54
CA MET A 200 15.23 -9.23 19.86
C MET A 200 14.20 -10.33 19.60
N LYS A 201 12.94 -10.12 19.99
CA LYS A 201 11.84 -11.06 19.70
C LYS A 201 11.62 -11.21 18.19
N SER A 202 11.59 -10.10 17.45
CA SER A 202 11.45 -10.13 15.99
C SER A 202 12.64 -10.83 15.31
N TYR A 203 13.85 -10.55 15.76
CA TYR A 203 15.07 -11.19 15.27
C TYR A 203 15.08 -12.69 15.55
N HIS A 204 14.70 -13.11 16.75
CA HIS A 204 14.53 -14.53 17.07
C HIS A 204 13.45 -15.19 16.23
N GLY A 205 12.29 -14.55 16.02
CA GLY A 205 11.24 -15.09 15.15
C GLY A 205 11.69 -15.24 13.69
N LEU A 206 12.50 -14.28 13.19
CA LEU A 206 13.10 -14.34 11.85
C LEU A 206 14.12 -15.47 11.73
N THR A 207 14.99 -15.65 12.72
CA THR A 207 16.06 -16.66 12.68
C THR A 207 15.57 -18.07 13.01
N ALA A 208 14.54 -18.21 13.84
CA ALA A 208 13.92 -19.50 14.18
C ALA A 208 13.04 -20.07 13.05
N GLY A 209 12.84 -19.33 11.95
CA GLY A 209 11.97 -19.77 10.85
C GLY A 209 10.47 -19.79 11.22
N GLU A 210 10.08 -19.21 12.36
CA GLU A 210 8.67 -19.13 12.77
C GLU A 210 7.81 -18.36 11.75
N PHE A 211 8.40 -17.43 10.99
CA PHE A 211 7.71 -16.77 9.88
C PHE A 211 7.51 -17.66 8.64
N GLN A 212 8.32 -18.71 8.44
CA GLN A 212 8.04 -19.71 7.42
C GLN A 212 6.89 -20.63 7.85
N VAL A 213 6.82 -20.98 9.14
CA VAL A 213 5.79 -21.91 9.65
C VAL A 213 4.44 -21.23 9.96
N ALA A 214 4.42 -19.94 10.30
CA ALA A 214 3.16 -19.18 10.44
C ALA A 214 2.58 -18.70 9.09
N ALA A 215 3.40 -18.61 8.05
CA ALA A 215 2.92 -18.43 6.67
C ALA A 215 2.35 -19.73 6.06
N ASN A 216 2.59 -20.89 6.70
CA ASN A 216 2.40 -22.22 6.11
C ASN A 216 0.96 -22.75 6.03
N ASN A 217 -0.09 -21.96 6.29
CA ASN A 217 -1.46 -22.44 5.94
C ASN A 217 -2.37 -21.39 5.30
N SER A 218 -2.09 -20.08 5.41
CA SER A 218 -2.94 -19.04 4.81
C SER A 218 -2.21 -18.02 3.91
N ASP A 219 -0.88 -17.91 4.00
CA ASP A 219 -0.09 -17.00 3.15
C ASP A 219 0.74 -17.74 2.07
N ALA A 220 0.95 -19.06 2.21
CA ALA A 220 1.48 -19.92 1.14
C ALA A 220 0.44 -20.17 0.04
N ALA A 221 -0.83 -20.18 0.43
CA ALA A 221 -1.99 -20.22 -0.44
C ALA A 221 -2.06 -18.95 -1.31
N CYS A 222 -2.33 -19.12 -2.59
CA CYS A 222 -2.55 -18.04 -3.53
C CYS A 222 -3.74 -17.16 -3.09
N LYS A 223 -3.51 -15.85 -2.92
CA LYS A 223 -4.50 -14.90 -2.38
C LYS A 223 -5.61 -14.61 -3.37
N GLU A 224 -5.34 -14.84 -4.64
CA GLU A 224 -6.24 -14.68 -5.75
C GLU A 224 -7.39 -15.71 -5.70
N ILE A 225 -7.15 -16.90 -5.10
CA ILE A 225 -8.17 -17.92 -4.88
C ILE A 225 -8.86 -17.63 -3.54
N LYS A 226 -9.98 -16.89 -3.61
CA LYS A 226 -10.73 -16.43 -2.43
C LYS A 226 -11.53 -17.54 -1.73
N ASP A 227 -11.71 -18.67 -2.39
CA ASP A 227 -12.56 -19.74 -1.90
C ASP A 227 -11.83 -20.60 -0.87
N LYS A 228 -12.31 -20.56 0.38
CA LYS A 228 -11.74 -21.31 1.50
C LYS A 228 -12.23 -22.75 1.55
N ASP A 229 -13.28 -23.08 0.81
CA ASP A 229 -13.88 -24.40 0.85
C ASP A 229 -13.17 -25.37 -0.12
N LEU A 230 -12.35 -24.83 -1.03
CA LEU A 230 -11.52 -25.63 -1.94
C LEU A 230 -10.27 -26.16 -1.22
N MET A 231 -10.18 -27.49 -1.14
CA MET A 231 -9.06 -28.21 -0.53
C MET A 231 -8.49 -29.25 -1.50
N GLY A 232 -7.20 -29.57 -1.34
CA GLY A 232 -6.52 -30.63 -2.09
C GLY A 232 -6.53 -30.42 -3.61
N THR A 233 -6.88 -31.47 -4.35
CA THR A 233 -6.84 -31.50 -5.83
C THR A 233 -7.81 -30.50 -6.47
N GLN A 234 -8.98 -30.24 -5.87
CA GLN A 234 -9.94 -29.25 -6.38
C GLN A 234 -9.38 -27.83 -6.38
N ARG A 235 -8.57 -27.51 -5.36
CA ARG A 235 -7.92 -26.20 -5.25
C ARG A 235 -6.87 -26.00 -6.35
N LEU A 236 -6.07 -27.03 -6.63
CA LEU A 236 -5.10 -27.00 -7.72
C LEU A 236 -5.78 -26.95 -9.10
N ASP A 237 -6.88 -27.68 -9.28
CA ASP A 237 -7.68 -27.65 -10.52
C ASP A 237 -8.25 -26.23 -10.77
N ALA A 238 -8.82 -25.58 -9.74
CA ALA A 238 -9.23 -24.18 -9.84
C ALA A 238 -8.07 -23.23 -10.17
N ALA A 239 -6.90 -23.43 -9.56
CA ALA A 239 -5.71 -22.63 -9.85
C ALA A 239 -5.30 -22.78 -11.33
N LEU A 240 -5.24 -24.02 -11.84
CA LEU A 240 -4.92 -24.31 -13.23
C LEU A 240 -5.92 -23.66 -14.19
N SER A 241 -7.22 -23.79 -13.94
CA SER A 241 -8.26 -23.12 -14.71
C SER A 241 -8.07 -21.61 -14.72
N LEU A 242 -7.87 -20.98 -13.56
CA LEU A 242 -7.65 -19.53 -13.47
C LEU A 242 -6.36 -19.08 -14.17
N PHE A 243 -5.31 -19.92 -14.19
CA PHE A 243 -4.07 -19.62 -14.88
C PHE A 243 -4.25 -19.65 -16.40
N LEU A 244 -4.94 -20.67 -16.94
CA LEU A 244 -5.28 -20.73 -18.37
C LEU A 244 -6.15 -19.53 -18.80
N LEU A 245 -6.98 -19.03 -17.88
CA LEU A 245 -7.80 -17.83 -18.07
C LEU A 245 -7.02 -16.52 -17.86
N LYS A 246 -5.76 -16.59 -17.45
CA LYS A 246 -4.86 -15.44 -17.16
C LYS A 246 -5.35 -14.54 -16.02
N GLU A 247 -6.06 -15.09 -15.05
CA GLU A 247 -6.52 -14.35 -13.86
C GLU A 247 -5.54 -14.45 -12.68
N ILE A 248 -4.65 -15.45 -12.67
CA ILE A 248 -3.62 -15.62 -11.64
C ILE A 248 -2.21 -15.56 -12.23
N SER A 249 -1.24 -15.21 -11.38
CA SER A 249 0.18 -15.15 -11.73
C SER A 249 0.84 -16.53 -11.80
N ALA A 250 1.94 -16.63 -12.54
CA ALA A 250 2.80 -17.82 -12.60
C ALA A 250 3.31 -18.23 -11.20
N ASP A 251 3.68 -17.25 -10.37
CA ASP A 251 4.15 -17.47 -9.00
C ASP A 251 3.07 -18.08 -8.10
N CYS A 252 1.82 -17.65 -8.27
CA CYS A 252 0.68 -18.23 -7.57
C CYS A 252 0.48 -19.71 -7.93
N LEU A 253 0.45 -20.02 -9.23
CA LEU A 253 0.29 -21.42 -9.69
C LEU A 253 1.46 -22.29 -9.22
N HIS A 254 2.69 -21.76 -9.23
CA HIS A 254 3.88 -22.47 -8.75
C HIS A 254 3.75 -22.86 -7.28
N LYS A 255 3.24 -21.96 -6.43
CA LYS A 255 3.04 -22.21 -5.00
C LYS A 255 1.96 -23.26 -4.76
N GLU A 256 0.82 -23.17 -5.45
CA GLU A 256 -0.25 -24.17 -5.35
C GLU A 256 0.23 -25.55 -5.83
N ALA A 257 1.05 -25.61 -6.88
CA ALA A 257 1.66 -26.85 -7.36
C ALA A 257 2.62 -27.47 -6.31
N GLU A 258 3.49 -26.67 -5.69
CA GLU A 258 4.34 -27.13 -4.58
C GLU A 258 3.50 -27.64 -3.41
N LEU A 259 2.53 -26.86 -2.94
CA LEU A 259 1.65 -27.26 -1.83
C LEU A 259 0.94 -28.58 -2.13
N SER A 260 0.50 -28.78 -3.37
CA SER A 260 -0.13 -30.02 -3.79
C SER A 260 0.85 -31.21 -3.77
N LEU A 261 2.06 -31.04 -4.33
CA LEU A 261 3.10 -32.07 -4.33
C LEU A 261 3.46 -32.55 -2.92
N TRP A 262 3.53 -31.64 -1.96
CA TRP A 262 3.88 -31.97 -0.58
C TRP A 262 2.68 -32.41 0.27
N GLY A 263 1.47 -31.97 -0.06
CA GLY A 263 0.26 -32.23 0.72
C GLY A 263 -0.41 -33.58 0.44
N ASP A 264 -0.59 -33.92 -0.84
CA ASP A 264 -1.15 -35.21 -1.28
C ASP A 264 -0.37 -35.72 -2.50
N PRO A 265 0.80 -36.35 -2.27
CA PRO A 265 1.67 -36.80 -3.34
C PRO A 265 1.09 -37.96 -4.15
N VAL A 266 0.02 -38.62 -3.70
CA VAL A 266 -0.51 -39.79 -4.43
C VAL A 266 -1.53 -39.35 -5.46
N ASN A 267 -2.51 -38.52 -5.07
CA ASN A 267 -3.61 -38.16 -5.98
C ASN A 267 -3.31 -36.92 -6.83
N SER A 268 -2.42 -36.04 -6.36
CA SER A 268 -2.25 -34.71 -6.95
C SER A 268 -0.99 -34.54 -7.80
N GLN A 269 -0.10 -35.54 -7.79
CA GLN A 269 1.22 -35.46 -8.41
C GLN A 269 1.17 -35.18 -9.92
N ALA A 270 0.32 -35.89 -10.68
CA ALA A 270 0.19 -35.67 -12.12
C ALA A 270 -0.27 -34.24 -12.46
N MET A 271 -1.25 -33.72 -11.73
CA MET A 271 -1.76 -32.35 -11.92
C MET A 271 -0.75 -31.29 -11.47
N ALA A 272 0.01 -31.55 -10.41
CA ALA A 272 1.01 -30.61 -9.94
C ALA A 272 2.22 -30.54 -10.87
N TYR A 273 2.66 -31.65 -11.44
CA TYR A 273 3.65 -31.62 -12.51
C TYR A 273 3.09 -31.00 -13.79
N PHE A 274 1.80 -31.14 -14.08
CA PHE A 274 1.17 -30.45 -15.21
C PHE A 274 1.21 -28.93 -15.00
N ALA A 275 0.96 -28.45 -13.78
CA ALA A 275 1.16 -27.05 -13.43
C ALA A 275 2.62 -26.61 -13.64
N LYS A 276 3.61 -27.41 -13.25
CA LYS A 276 5.04 -27.12 -13.51
C LYS A 276 5.36 -27.10 -15.01
N PHE A 277 4.78 -28.01 -15.80
CA PHE A 277 4.90 -28.04 -17.26
C PHE A 277 4.40 -26.72 -17.88
N LEU A 278 3.24 -26.21 -17.46
CA LEU A 278 2.69 -24.94 -17.95
C LEU A 278 3.57 -23.73 -17.63
N LEU A 279 4.32 -23.79 -16.53
CA LEU A 279 5.19 -22.71 -16.06
C LEU A 279 6.61 -22.76 -16.64
N SER A 280 6.99 -23.89 -17.22
CA SER A 280 8.34 -24.14 -17.73
C SER A 280 8.50 -23.80 -19.21
N GLU A 281 9.70 -23.37 -19.59
CA GLU A 281 10.09 -23.08 -20.96
C GLU A 281 11.31 -23.92 -21.37
N GLY A 282 11.50 -24.15 -22.67
CA GLY A 282 12.71 -24.79 -23.20
C GLY A 282 12.89 -26.26 -22.78
N ALA A 283 14.10 -26.62 -22.32
CA ALA A 283 14.46 -27.99 -21.99
C ALA A 283 13.67 -28.54 -20.78
N ASP A 284 13.47 -27.72 -19.76
CA ASP A 284 12.73 -28.09 -18.55
C ASP A 284 11.30 -28.52 -18.87
N ARG A 285 10.69 -27.91 -19.89
CA ARG A 285 9.33 -28.27 -20.34
C ARG A 285 9.24 -29.70 -20.84
N VAL A 286 10.27 -30.19 -21.53
CA VAL A 286 10.32 -31.58 -22.01
C VAL A 286 10.48 -32.55 -20.84
N ASP A 287 11.30 -32.19 -19.85
CA ASP A 287 11.51 -32.98 -18.65
C ASP A 287 10.23 -33.08 -17.80
N TYR A 288 9.52 -31.97 -17.61
CA TYR A 288 8.23 -31.97 -16.92
C TYR A 288 7.17 -32.74 -17.71
N LEU A 289 7.10 -32.61 -19.04
CA LEU A 289 6.18 -33.41 -19.86
C LEU A 289 6.42 -34.91 -19.66
N LYS A 290 7.69 -35.33 -19.67
CA LYS A 290 8.06 -36.73 -19.40
C LYS A 290 7.64 -37.17 -18.00
N LYS A 291 7.76 -36.28 -17.01
CA LYS A 291 7.35 -36.55 -15.62
C LYS A 291 5.83 -36.65 -15.43
N VAL A 292 5.07 -35.75 -16.04
CA VAL A 292 3.60 -35.80 -16.03
C VAL A 292 3.10 -37.09 -16.68
N CYS A 293 3.77 -37.53 -17.75
CA CYS A 293 3.41 -38.70 -18.54
C CYS A 293 4.09 -40.01 -18.12
N GLU A 294 4.61 -40.12 -16.89
CA GLU A 294 5.05 -41.42 -16.35
C GLU A 294 3.88 -42.42 -16.32
N GLU A 295 2.67 -41.94 -15.99
CA GLU A 295 1.41 -42.66 -16.16
C GLU A 295 0.66 -42.10 -17.38
N ARG A 296 0.65 -42.86 -18.50
CA ARG A 296 0.02 -42.43 -19.76
C ARG A 296 -1.48 -42.17 -19.64
N THR A 297 -2.16 -42.84 -18.72
CA THR A 297 -3.60 -42.69 -18.48
C THR A 297 -3.93 -41.61 -17.46
N SER A 298 -2.92 -40.92 -16.91
CA SER A 298 -3.16 -39.84 -15.96
C SER A 298 -3.79 -38.65 -16.68
N THR A 299 -4.75 -37.99 -16.02
CA THR A 299 -5.44 -36.81 -16.56
C THR A 299 -4.46 -35.68 -16.87
N GLY A 300 -3.44 -35.49 -16.02
CA GLY A 300 -2.37 -34.51 -16.26
C GLY A 300 -1.63 -34.77 -17.57
N CYS A 301 -1.36 -36.03 -17.93
CA CYS A 301 -0.66 -36.37 -19.17
C CYS A 301 -1.50 -36.07 -20.41
N VAL A 302 -2.79 -36.45 -20.39
CA VAL A 302 -3.72 -36.16 -21.49
C VAL A 302 -3.83 -34.65 -21.73
N LEU A 303 -3.95 -33.86 -20.66
CA LEU A 303 -3.99 -32.40 -20.74
C LEU A 303 -2.67 -31.78 -21.25
N ALA A 304 -1.52 -32.31 -20.80
CA ALA A 304 -0.21 -31.86 -21.27
C ALA A 304 -0.01 -32.16 -22.77
N GLN A 305 -0.40 -33.36 -23.22
CA GLN A 305 -0.31 -33.75 -24.63
C GLN A 305 -1.26 -32.93 -25.49
N TYR A 306 -2.49 -32.68 -25.04
CA TYR A 306 -3.45 -31.84 -25.77
C TYR A 306 -2.93 -30.41 -25.98
N LEU A 307 -2.27 -29.82 -24.99
CA LEU A 307 -1.71 -28.48 -25.12
C LEU A 307 -0.46 -28.41 -26.01
N ASP A 308 0.25 -29.51 -26.16
CA ASP A 308 1.44 -29.60 -27.00
C ASP A 308 1.06 -29.95 -28.46
N HIS A 309 0.12 -30.89 -28.63
CA HIS A 309 -0.34 -31.44 -29.90
C HIS A 309 -1.88 -31.62 -29.89
N PRO A 310 -2.66 -30.53 -30.11
CA PRO A 310 -4.13 -30.56 -29.98
C PRO A 310 -4.84 -31.41 -31.03
N GLU A 311 -4.15 -31.81 -32.11
CA GLU A 311 -4.72 -32.66 -33.18
C GLU A 311 -4.67 -34.16 -32.84
N ASP A 312 -3.76 -34.57 -31.95
CA ASP A 312 -3.46 -35.99 -31.70
C ASP A 312 -4.28 -36.58 -30.54
N VAL A 313 -4.82 -35.73 -29.66
CA VAL A 313 -5.44 -36.15 -28.39
C VAL A 313 -6.84 -35.56 -28.26
N GLN A 314 -7.82 -36.40 -27.93
CA GLN A 314 -9.18 -35.94 -27.64
C GLN A 314 -9.33 -35.61 -26.16
N LEU A 315 -9.89 -34.43 -25.84
CA LEU A 315 -10.15 -34.01 -24.44
C LEU A 315 -11.10 -34.95 -23.70
N SER A 316 -11.93 -35.72 -24.41
CA SER A 316 -12.82 -36.74 -23.84
C SER A 316 -12.08 -37.88 -23.13
N ASP A 317 -10.80 -38.08 -23.42
CA ASP A 317 -9.97 -39.08 -22.73
C ASP A 317 -9.52 -38.58 -21.34
N ALA A 318 -9.61 -37.27 -21.08
CA ALA A 318 -9.39 -36.69 -19.76
C ALA A 318 -10.66 -36.81 -18.90
N SER A 319 -10.51 -36.69 -17.58
CA SER A 319 -11.66 -36.72 -16.69
C SER A 319 -12.57 -35.51 -16.94
N GLU A 320 -13.79 -35.76 -17.40
CA GLU A 320 -14.85 -34.75 -17.62
C GLU A 320 -15.20 -33.96 -16.34
N LYS A 321 -14.83 -34.49 -15.16
CA LYS A 321 -15.10 -33.87 -13.86
C LYS A 321 -14.14 -32.73 -13.50
N LEU A 322 -13.01 -32.61 -14.18
CA LEU A 322 -12.01 -31.57 -13.89
C LEU A 322 -12.39 -30.25 -14.58
N TRP A 323 -12.35 -29.16 -13.82
CA TRP A 323 -12.67 -27.83 -14.33
C TRP A 323 -11.68 -27.37 -15.39
N VAL A 324 -10.40 -27.77 -15.29
CA VAL A 324 -9.41 -27.44 -16.32
C VAL A 324 -9.76 -28.06 -17.68
N THR A 325 -10.29 -29.29 -17.69
CA THR A 325 -10.73 -29.98 -18.92
C THR A 325 -11.90 -29.23 -19.55
N GLN A 326 -12.90 -28.86 -18.74
CA GLN A 326 -14.08 -28.12 -19.20
C GLN A 326 -13.70 -26.73 -19.74
N VAL A 327 -12.73 -26.03 -19.12
CA VAL A 327 -12.23 -24.74 -19.63
C VAL A 327 -11.58 -24.90 -21.01
N LEU A 328 -10.75 -25.94 -21.19
CA LEU A 328 -10.10 -26.20 -22.48
C LEU A 328 -11.11 -26.64 -23.55
N GLU A 329 -12.11 -27.44 -23.18
CA GLU A 329 -13.17 -27.87 -24.08
C GLU A 329 -14.06 -26.69 -24.50
N ALA A 330 -14.41 -25.79 -23.57
CA ALA A 330 -15.15 -24.58 -23.87
C ALA A 330 -14.40 -23.69 -24.88
N ASP A 331 -13.07 -23.59 -24.76
CA ASP A 331 -12.22 -22.87 -25.71
C ASP A 331 -12.11 -23.60 -27.06
N GLN A 332 -12.05 -24.94 -27.06
CA GLN A 332 -12.05 -25.74 -28.28
C GLN A 332 -13.37 -25.55 -29.06
N ARG A 333 -14.53 -25.68 -28.40
CA ARG A 333 -15.86 -25.47 -29.01
C ARG A 333 -16.02 -24.04 -29.54
N TYR A 334 -15.57 -23.05 -28.77
CA TYR A 334 -15.55 -21.65 -29.21
C TYR A 334 -14.73 -21.49 -30.51
N ASN A 335 -13.53 -22.09 -30.59
CA ASN A 335 -12.68 -22.02 -31.77
C ASN A 335 -13.27 -22.76 -32.99
N GLN A 336 -14.00 -23.84 -32.76
CA GLN A 336 -14.76 -24.58 -33.78
C GLN A 336 -16.05 -23.86 -34.23
N ARG A 337 -16.34 -22.68 -33.66
CA ARG A 337 -17.58 -21.89 -33.87
C ARG A 337 -18.84 -22.57 -33.34
N ASP A 338 -18.70 -23.55 -32.46
CA ASP A 338 -19.78 -24.07 -31.65
C ASP A 338 -19.96 -23.21 -30.39
N TYR A 339 -20.56 -22.03 -30.58
CA TYR A 339 -20.74 -21.07 -29.50
C TYR A 339 -21.79 -21.53 -28.48
N GLU A 340 -22.81 -22.28 -28.90
CA GLU A 340 -23.85 -22.80 -28.01
C GLU A 340 -23.26 -23.84 -27.06
N GLY A 341 -22.52 -24.83 -27.60
CA GLY A 341 -21.85 -25.83 -26.77
C GLY A 341 -20.75 -25.23 -25.87
N SER A 342 -20.13 -24.12 -26.26
CA SER A 342 -19.20 -23.36 -25.41
C SER A 342 -19.92 -22.62 -24.27
N LEU A 343 -21.10 -22.04 -24.54
CA LEU A 343 -21.89 -21.32 -23.54
C LEU A 343 -22.44 -22.25 -22.46
N GLU A 344 -22.88 -23.46 -22.82
CA GLU A 344 -23.32 -24.50 -21.88
C GLU A 344 -22.21 -24.83 -20.86
N LEU A 345 -20.99 -25.10 -21.33
CA LEU A 345 -19.85 -25.38 -20.46
C LEU A 345 -19.46 -24.18 -19.59
N ILE A 346 -19.57 -22.95 -20.12
CA ILE A 346 -19.29 -21.74 -19.36
C ILE A 346 -20.31 -21.54 -18.23
N GLU A 347 -21.60 -21.83 -18.47
CA GLU A 347 -22.64 -21.75 -17.46
C GLU A 347 -22.40 -22.76 -16.33
N ASP A 348 -22.07 -24.01 -16.67
CA ASP A 348 -21.68 -25.03 -15.70
C ASP A 348 -20.48 -24.58 -14.85
N LEU A 349 -19.46 -23.99 -15.48
CA LEU A 349 -18.28 -23.45 -14.78
C LEU A 349 -18.58 -22.20 -13.93
N GLN A 350 -19.59 -21.39 -14.27
CA GLN A 350 -20.02 -20.24 -13.46
C GLN A 350 -20.65 -20.65 -12.12
N SER A 351 -21.11 -21.90 -11.99
CA SER A 351 -21.59 -22.45 -10.73
C SER A 351 -20.48 -22.50 -9.67
N VAL A 352 -19.22 -22.63 -10.09
CA VAL A 352 -18.04 -22.63 -9.23
C VAL A 352 -17.67 -21.20 -8.83
N THR A 353 -17.83 -20.90 -7.55
CA THR A 353 -17.56 -19.59 -6.93
C THR A 353 -16.19 -19.02 -7.26
N ALA A 354 -15.14 -19.86 -7.27
CA ALA A 354 -13.78 -19.44 -7.60
C ALA A 354 -13.59 -19.03 -9.08
N LEU A 355 -14.37 -19.61 -10.01
CA LEU A 355 -14.21 -19.38 -11.46
C LEU A 355 -15.19 -18.34 -12.02
N ARG A 356 -16.27 -18.04 -11.28
CA ARG A 356 -17.38 -17.19 -11.74
C ARG A 356 -16.93 -15.88 -12.40
N GLN A 357 -16.06 -15.11 -11.74
CA GLN A 357 -15.60 -13.82 -12.27
C GLN A 357 -14.80 -13.96 -13.58
N ALA A 358 -14.00 -15.02 -13.70
CA ALA A 358 -13.22 -15.32 -14.91
C ALA A 358 -14.14 -15.78 -16.05
N MET A 359 -15.11 -16.64 -15.72
CA MET A 359 -16.10 -17.17 -16.66
C MET A 359 -17.04 -16.10 -17.20
N ASP A 360 -17.43 -15.10 -16.40
CA ASP A 360 -18.24 -13.97 -16.87
C ASP A 360 -17.59 -13.23 -18.06
N LYS A 361 -16.26 -13.07 -18.05
CA LYS A 361 -15.55 -12.44 -19.17
C LYS A 361 -15.63 -13.30 -20.45
N LYS A 362 -15.53 -14.62 -20.32
CA LYS A 362 -15.65 -15.57 -21.43
C LYS A 362 -17.10 -15.65 -21.94
N TYR A 363 -18.09 -15.66 -21.04
CA TYR A 363 -19.51 -15.65 -21.36
C TYR A 363 -19.87 -14.47 -22.28
N VAL A 364 -19.48 -13.25 -21.88
CA VAL A 364 -19.72 -12.03 -22.69
C VAL A 364 -19.07 -12.16 -24.08
N ARG A 365 -17.85 -12.69 -24.16
CA ARG A 365 -17.14 -12.89 -25.42
C ARG A 365 -17.86 -13.91 -26.32
N SER A 366 -18.33 -15.02 -25.77
CA SER A 366 -19.06 -16.07 -26.49
C SER A 366 -20.41 -15.56 -27.01
N ILE A 367 -21.17 -14.83 -26.19
CA ILE A 367 -22.44 -14.21 -26.61
C ILE A 367 -22.22 -13.22 -27.75
N TRP A 368 -21.17 -12.39 -27.68
CA TRP A 368 -20.89 -11.42 -28.73
C TRP A 368 -20.49 -12.12 -30.04
N ALA A 369 -19.67 -13.18 -29.97
CA ALA A 369 -19.30 -13.98 -31.14
C ALA A 369 -20.54 -14.65 -31.77
N LEU A 370 -21.43 -15.20 -30.95
CA LEU A 370 -22.70 -15.78 -31.35
C LEU A 370 -23.60 -14.76 -32.05
N GLN A 371 -23.80 -13.58 -31.46
CA GLN A 371 -24.58 -12.48 -32.06
C GLN A 371 -24.01 -12.05 -33.42
N LYS A 372 -22.68 -11.92 -33.51
CA LYS A 372 -21.99 -11.55 -34.77
C LYS A 372 -22.22 -12.61 -35.85
N SER A 373 -22.17 -13.89 -35.48
CA SER A 373 -22.40 -15.00 -36.41
C SER A 373 -23.83 -15.03 -36.97
N MET A 374 -24.82 -14.59 -36.18
CA MET A 374 -26.21 -14.45 -36.63
C MET A 374 -26.41 -13.23 -37.53
N GLY A 375 -25.75 -12.10 -37.22
CA GLY A 375 -25.88 -10.86 -37.97
C GLY A 375 -25.36 -10.93 -39.42
N GLN A 376 -24.42 -11.83 -39.72
CA GLN A 376 -23.84 -11.99 -41.06
C GLN A 376 -24.76 -12.71 -42.07
N LYS A 377 -25.83 -13.39 -41.62
CA LYS A 377 -26.73 -14.16 -42.50
C LYS A 377 -27.96 -13.38 -43.01
N LYS A 378 -27.82 -12.07 -43.25
CA LYS A 378 -28.87 -11.25 -43.89
C LYS A 378 -29.00 -11.62 -45.38
N GLY A 379 -29.64 -12.76 -45.69
CA GLY A 379 -29.94 -13.17 -47.07
C GLY A 379 -30.19 -14.67 -47.30
N GLY A 380 -29.88 -15.54 -46.34
CA GLY A 380 -30.07 -17.00 -46.46
C GLY A 380 -31.16 -17.53 -45.53
N ARG A 381 -31.80 -18.65 -45.91
CA ARG A 381 -32.70 -19.40 -45.02
C ARG A 381 -31.96 -19.72 -43.71
N VAL A 382 -32.53 -19.29 -42.58
CA VAL A 382 -31.96 -19.52 -41.26
C VAL A 382 -32.19 -20.99 -40.88
N PRO A 383 -31.15 -21.78 -40.59
CA PRO A 383 -31.34 -23.17 -40.16
C PRO A 383 -32.06 -23.23 -38.81
N ALA A 384 -32.86 -24.27 -38.59
CA ALA A 384 -33.68 -24.44 -37.37
C ALA A 384 -32.86 -24.50 -36.07
N SER A 385 -31.57 -24.86 -36.15
CA SER A 385 -30.64 -24.85 -35.02
C SER A 385 -30.40 -23.45 -34.42
N VAL A 386 -30.76 -22.37 -35.13
CA VAL A 386 -30.57 -20.98 -34.66
C VAL A 386 -31.57 -20.57 -33.57
N ASN A 387 -32.58 -21.40 -33.27
CA ASN A 387 -33.52 -21.10 -32.20
C ASN A 387 -32.87 -21.14 -30.80
N GLY A 388 -31.85 -21.99 -30.58
CA GLY A 388 -31.13 -22.07 -29.30
C GLY A 388 -30.39 -20.77 -28.95
N GLY A 389 -29.61 -20.24 -29.90
CA GLY A 389 -28.84 -19.02 -29.70
C GLY A 389 -29.65 -17.76 -29.39
N LYS A 390 -30.95 -17.72 -29.70
CA LYS A 390 -31.83 -16.60 -29.29
C LYS A 390 -32.08 -16.59 -27.79
N LEU A 391 -32.26 -17.75 -27.17
CA LEU A 391 -32.49 -17.87 -25.73
C LEU A 391 -31.30 -17.33 -24.94
N TRP A 392 -30.08 -17.69 -25.35
CA TRP A 392 -28.84 -17.17 -24.75
C TRP A 392 -28.71 -15.65 -24.84
N ILE A 393 -29.14 -15.04 -25.96
CA ILE A 393 -29.11 -13.58 -26.10
C ILE A 393 -30.18 -12.92 -25.24
N GLU A 394 -31.38 -13.50 -25.15
CA GLU A 394 -32.45 -13.00 -24.29
C GLU A 394 -32.06 -13.08 -22.82
N ASP A 395 -31.51 -14.21 -22.36
CA ASP A 395 -30.97 -14.36 -21.01
C ASP A 395 -29.82 -13.36 -20.73
N PHE A 396 -28.89 -13.19 -21.68
CA PHE A 396 -27.83 -12.18 -21.55
C PHE A 396 -28.39 -10.76 -21.39
N LYS A 397 -29.41 -10.39 -22.17
CA LYS A 397 -30.06 -9.09 -22.08
C LYS A 397 -30.75 -8.89 -20.73
N GLU A 398 -31.42 -9.93 -20.23
CA GLU A 398 -32.06 -9.92 -18.91
C GLU A 398 -31.01 -9.79 -17.78
N LYS A 399 -29.98 -10.63 -17.80
CA LYS A 399 -28.92 -10.69 -16.77
C LYS A 399 -28.11 -9.40 -16.65
N TYR A 400 -27.83 -8.72 -17.76
CA TYR A 400 -27.01 -7.50 -17.79
C TYR A 400 -27.80 -6.21 -18.03
N GLY A 401 -29.13 -6.27 -18.13
CA GLY A 401 -29.98 -5.10 -18.33
C GLY A 401 -29.72 -4.36 -19.66
N VAL A 402 -29.29 -5.08 -20.69
CA VAL A 402 -28.98 -4.51 -22.02
C VAL A 402 -30.25 -4.58 -22.88
N GLN A 403 -30.86 -3.42 -23.17
CA GLN A 403 -32.04 -3.33 -24.04
C GLN A 403 -31.67 -3.44 -25.52
#